data_AF-N8R694-F1
#
_entry.id   AF-N8R694-F1
#
_cell.length_a   1.000
_cell.length_b   1.000
_cell.length_c   1.000
_cell.angle_alpha   90.00
_cell.angle_beta   90.00
_cell.angle_gamma   90.00
#
_symmetry.space_group_name_H-M   'P 1'
#
loop_
_entity.id
_entity.type
_entity.pdbx_description
1 polymer ?
#
loop_
_entity_poly.entity_id
_entity_poly.type
_entity_poly.pdbx_seq_one_letter_code
_entity_poly.pdbx_strand_id
1 'polypeptide(L)' 'MIFYTLLCGIGAVYLCFLMWKRLKKSKQKYQAPRIIRKWVLDNPEGELYEAFITSDQKVWSACGRYAHSSGSASTT' A
#
# COMPACT_ATOMS: atom_id res chain seq x y z
N MET A 1 -43.91 1.51 21.59
CA MET A 1 -43.31 0.29 21.01
C MET A 1 -42.92 0.48 19.54
N ILE A 2 -43.78 1.06 18.70
CA ILE A 2 -43.52 1.28 17.26
C ILE A 2 -42.30 2.18 16.98
N PHE A 3 -42.09 3.23 17.77
CA PHE A 3 -40.93 4.13 17.60
C PHE A 3 -39.57 3.43 17.84
N TYR A 4 -39.49 2.57 18.85
CA TYR A 4 -38.25 1.84 19.15
C TYR A 4 -37.92 0.82 18.05
N THR A 5 -38.94 0.12 17.53
CA THR A 5 -38.77 -0.80 16.40
C THR A 5 -38.34 -0.08 15.13
N LEU A 6 -38.84 1.13 14.89
CA LEU A 6 -38.45 1.96 13.74
C LEU A 6 -37.00 2.45 13.85
N LEU A 7 -36.61 2.96 15.03
CA LEU A 7 -35.25 3.42 15.31
C LEU A 7 -34.23 2.28 15.21
N CYS A 8 -34.58 1.10 15.72
CA CYS A 8 -33.77 -0.11 15.65
C CYS A 8 -33.56 -0.57 14.20
N GLY A 9 -34.62 -0.56 13.39
CA GLY A 9 -34.55 -0.90 11.97
C GLY A 9 -33.61 0.03 11.18
N ILE A 10 -33.68 1.34 11.43
CA ILE A 10 -32.80 2.33 10.79
C ILE A 10 -31.34 2.10 11.21
N GLY A 11 -31.08 1.85 12.50
CA GLY A 11 -29.75 1.56 13.01
C GLY A 11 -29.14 0.29 12.40
N ALA A 12 -29.92 -0.77 12.28
CA ALA A 12 -29.49 -2.02 11.66
C ALA A 12 -29.12 -1.83 10.18
N VAL A 13 -29.94 -1.12 9.41
CA VAL A 13 -29.66 -0.83 7.99
C VAL A 13 -28.39 0.01 7.85
N TYR A 14 -28.19 1.02 8.71
CA TYR A 14 -26.98 1.85 8.71
C TYR A 14 -25.72 1.04 9.04
N LEU A 15 -25.78 0.16 10.04
CA LEU A 15 -24.68 -0.74 10.40
C LEU A 15 -24.33 -1.70 9.26
N CYS A 16 -25.33 -2.29 8.61
CA CYS A 16 -25.13 -3.13 7.42
C CYS A 16 -24.41 -2.38 6.29
N PHE A 17 -24.81 -1.13 6.03
CA PHE A 17 -24.15 -0.28 5.04
C PHE A 17 -22.69 0.04 5.41
N LEU A 18 -22.44 0.36 6.69
CA LEU A 18 -21.10 0.64 7.20
C LEU A 18 -20.17 -0.58 7.08
N MET A 19 -20.66 -1.77 7.45
CA MET A 19 -19.95 -3.04 7.31
C MET A 19 -19.63 -3.34 5.84
N TRP A 20 -20.59 -3.15 4.93
CA TRP A 20 -20.38 -3.32 3.50
C TRP A 20 -19.29 -2.38 2.96
N LYS A 21 -19.31 -1.11 3.37
CA LYS A 21 -18.29 -0.12 2.97
C LYS A 21 -16.89 -0.51 3.46
N ARG A 22 -16.77 -1.05 4.67
CA ARG A 22 -15.50 -1.57 5.22
C ARG A 22 -14.99 -2.78 4.42
N LEU A 23 -15.86 -3.73 4.09
CA LEU A 23 -15.51 -4.89 3.28
C LEU A 23 -15.07 -4.50 1.86
N LYS A 24 -15.70 -3.49 1.25
CA LYS A 24 -15.28 -2.97 -0.05
C LYS A 24 -13.88 -2.35 0.01
N LYS A 25 -13.55 -1.64 1.10
CA LYS A 25 -12.22 -1.05 1.31
C LYS A 25 -11.14 -2.11 1.53
N SER A 26 -11.42 -3.20 2.26
CA SER A 26 -10.43 -4.27 2.47
C SER A 26 -10.12 -5.06 1.19
N LYS A 27 -11.07 -5.15 0.27
CA LYS A 27 -10.87 -5.77 -1.05
C LYS A 27 -10.05 -4.91 -2.02
N GLN A 28 -9.72 -3.68 -1.67
CA GLN A 28 -8.87 -2.84 -2.50
C GLN A 28 -7.44 -3.40 -2.44
N LYS A 29 -7.06 -4.17 -3.46
CA LYS A 29 -5.70 -4.72 -3.58
C LYS A 29 -4.71 -3.57 -3.59
N TYR A 30 -3.67 -3.70 -2.77
CA TYR A 30 -2.55 -2.76 -2.80
C TYR A 30 -1.96 -2.74 -4.21
N GLN A 31 -1.90 -1.56 -4.81
CA GLN A 31 -1.15 -1.31 -6.03
C GLN A 31 0.10 -0.55 -5.62
N ALA A 32 1.27 -1.15 -5.90
CA ALA A 32 2.53 -0.48 -5.64
C ALA A 32 2.58 0.82 -6.46
N PRO A 33 2.96 1.95 -5.84
CA PRO A 33 3.01 3.22 -6.55
C PRO A 33 4.10 3.16 -7.61
N ARG A 34 3.82 3.77 -8.77
CA ARG A 34 4.74 3.75 -9.91
C ARG A 34 5.94 4.64 -9.63
N ILE A 35 7.14 4.19 -9.99
CA ILE A 35 8.34 5.02 -9.93
C ILE A 35 8.27 6.10 -11.02
N ILE A 36 8.33 7.37 -10.62
CA ILE A 36 8.36 8.53 -11.52
C ILE A 36 9.79 8.79 -11.99
N ARG A 37 10.74 8.80 -11.04
CA ARG A 37 12.14 9.13 -11.29
C ARG A 37 13.03 8.35 -10.36
N LYS A 38 14.16 7.88 -10.87
CA LYS A 38 15.16 7.09 -10.16
C LYS A 38 16.56 7.65 -10.44
N TRP A 39 17.38 7.68 -9.42
CA TRP A 39 18.80 7.99 -9.47
C TRP A 39 19.57 6.80 -8.89
N VAL A 40 20.63 6.41 -9.58
CA VAL A 40 21.53 5.33 -9.16
C VAL A 40 22.94 5.84 -9.24
N LEU A 41 23.68 5.67 -8.16
CA LEU A 41 25.12 5.85 -8.11
C LEU A 41 25.73 4.51 -7.70
N ASP A 42 26.31 3.83 -8.67
CA ASP A 42 27.00 2.56 -8.47
C ASP A 42 28.50 2.81 -8.36
N ASN A 43 29.06 2.65 -7.15
CA ASN A 43 30.48 2.74 -6.92
C ASN A 43 31.10 1.32 -6.88
N PRO A 44 31.89 0.92 -7.89
CA PRO A 44 32.47 -0.42 -7.96
C PRO A 44 33.49 -0.73 -6.85
N GLU A 45 34.02 0.28 -6.16
CA GLU A 45 34.91 0.11 -4.99
C GLU A 45 34.19 0.40 -3.66
N GLY A 46 32.92 0.81 -3.70
CA GLY A 46 32.13 1.19 -2.54
C GLY A 46 30.71 0.66 -2.57
N GLU A 47 29.78 1.46 -2.05
CA GLU A 47 28.37 1.12 -1.94
C GLU A 47 27.55 1.55 -3.15
N LEU A 48 26.48 0.79 -3.41
CA LEU A 48 25.42 1.17 -4.33
C LEU A 48 24.46 2.12 -3.62
N TYR A 49 24.15 3.26 -4.23
CA TYR A 49 23.14 4.19 -3.76
C TYR A 49 22.00 4.29 -4.76
N GLU A 50 20.78 4.10 -4.30
CA GLU A 50 19.56 4.30 -5.08
C GLU A 50 18.65 5.29 -4.35
N ALA A 51 18.07 6.21 -5.12
CA ALA A 51 16.94 7.03 -4.67
C ALA A 51 15.87 7.09 -5.75
N PHE A 52 14.60 7.04 -5.36
CA PHE A 52 13.50 7.17 -6.32
C PHE A 52 12.27 7.85 -5.74
N ILE A 53 11.52 8.53 -6.60
CA ILE A 53 10.26 9.18 -6.29
C ILE A 53 9.13 8.33 -6.85
N THR A 54 8.12 8.06 -6.04
CA THR A 54 6.92 7.30 -6.43
C THR A 54 5.72 8.21 -6.70
N SER A 55 4.74 7.71 -7.45
CA SER A 55 3.55 8.45 -7.90
C SER A 55 2.65 8.98 -6.79
N ASP A 56 2.82 8.46 -5.57
CA ASP A 56 2.18 8.95 -4.35
C ASP A 56 2.99 10.06 -3.65
N GLN A 57 3.92 10.70 -4.37
CA GLN A 57 4.76 11.80 -3.90
C GLN A 57 5.68 11.43 -2.72
N LYS A 58 6.01 10.15 -2.56
CA LYS A 58 7.01 9.68 -1.59
C LYS A 58 8.38 9.56 -2.24
N VAL A 59 9.41 9.71 -1.40
CA VAL A 59 10.82 9.52 -1.76
C VAL A 59 11.33 8.31 -1.00
N TRP A 60 12.04 7.43 -1.70
CA TRP A 60 12.67 6.24 -1.15
C TRP A 60 14.16 6.30 -1.43
N SER A 61 14.97 5.83 -0.50
CA SER A 61 16.40 5.66 -0.69
C SER A 61 16.85 4.32 -0.13
N ALA A 62 17.83 3.72 -0.81
CA ALA A 62 18.50 2.51 -0.38
C ALA A 62 19.99 2.68 -0.63
N CYS A 63 20.81 2.20 0.30
CA CYS A 63 22.25 2.11 0.13
C CYS A 63 22.72 0.72 0.55
N GLY A 64 23.78 0.23 -0.08
CA GLY A 64 24.33 -1.09 0.22
C GLY A 64 24.38 -1.99 -1.00
N ARG A 65 25.46 -2.76 -1.17
CA ARG A 65 25.53 -3.77 -2.25
C ARG A 65 24.44 -4.84 -2.20
N TYR A 66 23.88 -5.12 -1.02
CA TYR A 66 22.80 -6.08 -0.85
C TYR A 66 21.39 -5.44 -0.95
N ALA A 67 21.28 -4.13 -1.23
CA ALA A 67 20.00 -3.41 -1.28
C ALA A 67 18.99 -3.98 -2.30
N HIS A 68 19.45 -4.74 -3.30
CA HIS A 68 18.60 -5.42 -4.29
C HIS A 68 18.36 -6.92 -4.00
N SER A 69 19.01 -7.50 -2.99
CA SER A 69 19.02 -8.95 -2.76
C SER A 69 17.82 -9.46 -1.93
N SER A 70 16.79 -8.66 -1.68
CA SER A 70 15.54 -9.14 -1.04
C SER A 70 14.54 -9.75 -2.04
N GLY A 71 14.88 -9.77 -3.33
CA GLY A 71 14.10 -10.43 -4.38
C GLY A 71 14.69 -11.80 -4.73
N SER A 72 14.45 -12.82 -3.90
CA SER A 72 14.66 -14.22 -4.27
C SER A 72 13.74 -14.56 -5.44
N ALA A 73 14.21 -14.37 -6.68
CA ALA A 73 13.65 -15.04 -7.83
C ALA A 73 14.01 -16.53 -7.69
N SER A 74 13.06 -17.32 -7.17
CA SER A 74 13.13 -18.78 -7.25
C SER A 74 13.02 -19.15 -8.72
N THR A 75 14.17 -19.34 -9.37
CA THR A 75 14.23 -20.01 -10.67
C THR A 75 14.11 -21.49 -10.40
N THR A 76 12.94 -22.06 -10.64
CA THR A 76 12.71 -23.51 -10.73
C THR A 76 12.20 -23.80 -12.13
#